data_AF-A0A7U3UY87-F1
#
_entry.id   AF-A0A7U3UY87-F1
#
_cell.length_a   1.000
_cell.length_b   1.000
_cell.length_c   1.000
_cell.angle_alpha   90.00
_cell.angle_beta   90.00
_cell.angle_gamma   90.00
#
_symmetry.space_group_name_H-M   'P 1'
#
loop_
_entity.id
_entity.type
_entity.pdbx_description
1 polymer ?
#
loop_
_entity_poly.entity_id
_entity_poly.type
_entity_poly.pdbx_seq_one_letter_code
_entity_poly.pdbx_strand_id
1 'polypeptide(L)'
;MSTEDLPRLADAVKTRRLALGLARLKAAKSAGINKDTWKRVEEALPVRDLAYAAIDQELGWAVGSCAAIKGGGEPTVATPSTVDPTVTIADATPTDRDDAVRRIVESASIGTTDLPAPDIRNLSDRIVADLKRQGII
;
A
#
# COMPACT_ATOMS: atom_id res chain seq x y z
N MET A 1 21.36 7.65 -16.12
CA MET A 1 21.72 7.34 -14.72
C MET A 1 20.68 8.00 -13.86
N SER A 2 19.65 7.26 -13.46
CA SER A 2 18.57 7.81 -12.65
C SER A 2 19.13 8.14 -11.28
N THR A 3 19.19 9.43 -10.95
CA THR A 3 19.65 9.95 -9.67
C THR A 3 18.67 9.49 -8.60
N GLU A 4 18.98 8.42 -7.87
CA GLU A 4 18.18 8.00 -6.73
C GLU A 4 18.15 9.14 -5.70
N ASP A 5 16.95 9.63 -5.36
CA ASP A 5 16.77 10.72 -4.42
C ASP A 5 16.80 10.20 -2.96
N LEU A 6 18.00 9.84 -2.51
CA LEU A 6 18.25 9.41 -1.13
C LEU A 6 17.89 10.48 -0.09
N PRO A 7 18.10 11.79 -0.31
CA PRO A 7 17.63 12.84 0.60
C PRO A 7 16.11 12.80 0.80
N ARG A 8 15.33 12.73 -0.28
CA ARG A 8 13.86 12.61 -0.19
C ARG A 8 13.44 11.38 0.59
N LEU A 9 14.10 10.24 0.35
CA LEU A 9 13.85 9.02 1.12
C LEU A 9 14.14 9.20 2.62
N ALA A 10 15.29 9.79 2.95
CA ALA A 10 15.70 10.00 4.33
C ALA A 10 14.69 10.85 5.11
N ASP A 11 14.22 11.94 4.50
CA ASP A 11 13.22 12.83 5.09
C ASP A 11 11.85 12.14 5.25
N ALA A 12 11.41 11.37 4.25
CA ALA A 12 10.16 10.61 4.32
C ALA A 12 10.19 9.58 5.46
N VAL A 13 11.26 8.78 5.54
CA VAL A 13 11.46 7.75 6.58
C VAL A 13 11.50 8.39 7.97
N LYS A 14 12.26 9.47 8.13
CA LYS A 14 12.38 10.18 9.41
C LYS A 14 11.05 10.78 9.84
N THR A 15 10.34 11.44 8.93
CA THR A 15 9.04 12.07 9.19
C THR A 15 8.01 11.03 9.61
N ARG A 16 7.93 9.91 8.86
CA ARG A 16 7.00 8.82 9.17
C ARG A 16 7.33 8.17 10.52
N ARG A 17 8.59 7.87 10.80
CA ARG A 17 9.00 7.29 12.10
C ARG A 17 8.61 8.20 13.26
N LEU A 18 8.83 9.52 13.13
CA LEU A 18 8.46 10.49 14.16
C LEU A 18 6.94 10.61 14.31
N ALA A 19 6.18 10.57 13.22
CA ALA A 19 4.70 10.55 13.27
C ALA A 19 4.15 9.31 13.99
N LEU A 20 4.86 8.17 13.90
CA LEU A 20 4.54 6.94 14.65
C LEU A 20 5.05 6.96 16.10
N GLY A 21 5.75 8.02 16.54
CA GLY A 21 6.32 8.11 17.88
C GLY A 21 7.44 7.09 18.16
N LEU A 22 8.06 6.53 17.12
CA LEU A 22 9.04 5.47 17.25
C LEU A 22 10.46 6.02 17.45
N ALA A 23 11.14 5.54 18.48
CA ALA A 23 12.58 5.74 18.63
C ALA A 23 13.35 4.88 17.60
N ARG A 24 14.47 5.40 17.06
CA ARG A 24 15.28 4.69 16.06
C ARG A 24 15.68 3.28 16.48
N LEU A 25 16.11 3.11 17.73
CA LEU A 25 16.51 1.79 18.25
C LEU A 25 15.32 0.81 18.27
N LYS A 26 14.12 1.31 18.62
CA LYS A 26 12.90 0.49 18.63
C LYS A 26 12.52 0.08 17.20
N ALA A 27 12.46 1.04 16.29
CA ALA A 27 12.10 0.80 14.90
C ALA A 27 13.09 -0.18 14.22
N ALA A 28 14.39 0.01 14.41
CA ALA A 28 15.41 -0.89 13.89
C ALA A 28 15.28 -2.31 14.44
N LYS A 29 15.04 -2.44 15.76
CA LYS A 29 14.86 -3.74 16.41
C LYS A 29 13.61 -4.47 15.89
N SER A 30 12.49 -3.77 15.75
CA SER A 30 11.24 -4.34 15.21
C SER A 30 11.39 -4.75 13.74
N ALA A 31 12.07 -3.93 12.94
CA ALA A 31 12.41 -4.22 11.55
C ALA A 31 13.48 -5.33 11.38
N GLY A 32 14.09 -5.82 12.47
CA GLY A 32 15.13 -6.85 12.40
C GLY A 32 16.44 -6.39 11.78
N ILE A 33 16.73 -5.08 11.78
CA ILE A 33 17.97 -4.49 11.23
C ILE A 33 18.81 -3.83 12.31
N ASN A 34 20.11 -3.62 12.01
CA ASN A 34 20.98 -2.87 12.90
C ASN A 34 20.54 -1.39 12.98
N LYS A 35 20.58 -0.81 14.18
CA LYS A 35 20.37 0.63 14.43
C LYS A 35 21.22 1.51 13.51
N ASP A 36 22.46 1.11 13.24
CA ASP A 36 23.34 1.88 12.34
C ASP A 36 22.87 1.81 10.88
N THR A 37 22.28 0.69 10.45
CA THR A 37 21.63 0.58 9.13
C THR A 37 20.43 1.52 9.04
N TRP A 38 19.58 1.57 10.07
CA TRP A 38 18.48 2.52 10.13
C TRP A 38 18.97 3.97 10.10
N LYS A 39 20.01 4.29 10.89
CA LYS A 39 20.63 5.61 10.94
C LYS A 39 21.14 6.03 9.57
N ARG A 40 21.82 5.14 8.84
CA ARG A 40 22.32 5.41 7.48
C ARG A 40 21.21 5.83 6.53
N VAL A 41 20.05 5.16 6.57
CA VAL A 41 18.91 5.52 5.71
C VAL A 41 18.39 6.93 6.03
N GLU A 42 18.27 7.30 7.31
CA GLU A 42 17.88 8.66 7.71
C GLU A 42 18.96 9.74 7.46
N GLU A 43 20.17 9.32 7.12
CA GLU A 43 21.28 10.21 6.74
C GLU A 43 21.52 10.22 5.22
N ALA A 44 20.55 9.72 4.44
CA ALA A 44 20.62 9.62 2.98
C ALA A 44 21.81 8.80 2.47
N LEU A 45 22.27 7.82 3.25
CA LEU A 45 23.32 6.90 2.88
C LEU A 45 22.72 5.59 2.32
N PRO A 46 23.27 5.05 1.23
CA PRO A 46 22.75 3.84 0.62
C PRO A 46 22.95 2.62 1.53
N VAL A 47 21.96 1.73 1.51
CA VAL A 47 21.97 0.41 2.16
C VAL A 47 21.47 -0.66 1.18
N ARG A 48 21.50 -1.92 1.58
CA ARG A 48 20.99 -3.04 0.78
C ARG A 48 19.47 -2.95 0.65
N ASP A 49 18.93 -3.39 -0.49
CA ASP A 49 17.48 -3.37 -0.76
C ASP A 49 16.64 -4.12 0.29
N LEU A 50 17.20 -5.20 0.84
CA LEU A 50 16.55 -5.94 1.93
C LEU A 50 16.28 -5.06 3.17
N ALA A 51 17.16 -4.10 3.46
CA ALA A 51 16.96 -3.18 4.57
C ALA A 51 15.85 -2.16 4.27
N TYR A 52 15.71 -1.71 3.02
CA TYR A 52 14.60 -0.85 2.62
C TYR A 52 13.26 -1.57 2.75
N ALA A 53 13.17 -2.84 2.32
CA ALA A 53 11.95 -3.63 2.48
C ALA A 53 11.56 -3.85 3.95
N ALA A 54 12.55 -4.06 4.84
CA ALA A 54 12.30 -4.16 6.27
C ALA A 54 11.79 -2.84 6.88
N ILE A 55 12.31 -1.70 6.40
CA ILE A 55 11.85 -0.37 6.82
C ILE A 55 10.44 -0.09 6.31
N ASP A 56 10.11 -0.46 5.06
CA ASP A 56 8.76 -0.31 4.50
C ASP A 56 7.73 -0.96 5.43
N GLN A 57 7.97 -2.21 5.83
CA GLN A 57 7.09 -2.97 6.72
C GLN A 57 6.93 -2.29 8.09
N GLU A 58 8.03 -1.88 8.73
CA GLU A 58 7.98 -1.23 10.05
C GLU A 58 7.25 0.12 10.03
N LEU A 59 7.29 0.84 8.91
CA LEU A 59 6.62 2.13 8.76
C LEU A 59 5.14 2.01 8.34
N GLY A 60 4.65 0.77 8.18
CA GLY A 60 3.31 0.48 7.68
C GLY A 60 3.14 0.89 6.22
N TRP A 61 4.19 0.76 5.43
CA TRP A 61 4.18 0.96 3.99
C TRP A 61 4.18 -0.38 3.25
N ALA A 62 3.68 -0.36 2.02
CA ALA A 62 3.82 -1.49 1.12
C ALA A 62 5.30 -1.67 0.75
N VAL A 63 5.74 -2.92 0.62
CA VAL A 63 7.10 -3.24 0.18
C VAL A 63 7.37 -2.61 -1.18
N GLY A 64 8.48 -1.88 -1.29
CA GLY A 64 8.83 -1.12 -2.49
C GLY A 64 8.52 0.37 -2.39
N SER A 65 7.87 0.83 -1.30
CA SER A 65 7.61 2.26 -1.08
C SER A 65 8.89 3.07 -0.96
N CYS A 66 9.92 2.56 -0.27
CA CYS A 66 11.24 3.18 -0.25
C CYS A 66 11.84 3.33 -1.67
N ALA A 67 11.65 2.33 -2.54
CA ALA A 67 12.12 2.39 -3.93
C ALA A 67 11.31 3.40 -4.76
N ALA A 68 9.99 3.46 -4.56
CA ALA A 68 9.12 4.46 -5.18
C ALA A 68 9.56 5.88 -4.80
N ILE A 69 9.84 6.13 -3.52
CA ILE A 69 10.31 7.44 -3.05
C ILE A 69 11.66 7.82 -3.67
N LYS A 70 12.62 6.89 -3.75
CA LYS A 70 13.92 7.13 -4.44
C LYS A 70 13.72 7.48 -5.92
N GLY A 71 12.68 6.93 -6.55
CA GLY A 71 12.28 7.22 -7.92
C GLY A 71 11.45 8.50 -8.10
N GLY A 72 11.21 9.27 -7.02
CA GLY A 72 10.39 10.48 -7.05
C GLY A 72 8.89 10.26 -6.88
N GLY A 73 8.46 9.03 -6.62
CA GLY A 73 7.08 8.68 -6.28
C GLY A 73 6.75 8.93 -4.81
N GLU A 74 5.52 8.55 -4.43
CA GLU A 74 5.01 8.61 -3.06
C GLU A 74 4.97 7.22 -2.42
N PRO A 75 5.13 7.09 -1.09
CA PRO A 75 4.99 5.82 -0.40
C PRO A 75 3.54 5.36 -0.41
N THR A 76 3.32 4.06 -0.56
CA THR A 76 1.99 3.47 -0.45
C THR A 76 1.78 2.97 0.96
N VAL A 77 0.74 3.45 1.64
CA VAL A 77 0.37 2.94 2.97
C VAL A 77 -0.16 1.51 2.80
N ALA A 78 0.36 0.61 3.62
CA ALA A 78 -0.12 -0.75 3.70
C ALA A 78 -1.33 -0.83 4.62
N THR A 79 -2.45 -1.36 4.13
CA THR A 79 -3.56 -1.80 4.98
C THR A 79 -3.47 -3.31 5.16
N PRO A 80 -3.54 -3.82 6.41
CA PRO A 80 -3.61 -5.26 6.62
C PRO A 80 -4.89 -5.79 5.97
N SER A 81 -4.77 -6.89 5.20
CA SER A 81 -5.96 -7.51 4.61
C SER A 81 -6.90 -7.97 5.72
N THR A 82 -8.18 -7.62 5.59
CA THR A 82 -9.26 -8.18 6.44
C THR A 82 -9.56 -9.65 6.15
N VAL A 83 -8.98 -10.21 5.07
CA VAL A 83 -9.20 -11.60 4.63
C VAL A 83 -8.12 -12.55 5.13
N ASP A 84 -6.88 -12.08 5.33
CA ASP A 84 -5.75 -12.86 5.87
C ASP A 84 -4.71 -11.92 6.51
N PRO A 85 -4.41 -12.02 7.83
CA PRO A 85 -3.47 -11.13 8.51
C PRO A 85 -2.01 -11.28 8.05
N THR A 86 -1.67 -12.30 7.27
CA THR A 86 -0.33 -12.47 6.68
C THR A 86 -0.18 -11.79 5.31
N VAL A 87 -1.27 -11.25 4.76
CA VAL A 87 -1.27 -10.60 3.44
C VAL A 87 -1.42 -9.08 3.62
N THR A 88 -0.39 -8.34 3.19
CA THR A 88 -0.44 -6.88 3.13
C THR A 88 -0.96 -6.44 1.76
N ILE A 89 -2.10 -5.73 1.73
CA ILE A 89 -2.63 -5.13 0.49
C ILE A 89 -2.24 -3.65 0.46
N ALA A 90 -1.75 -3.19 -0.69
CA ALA A 90 -1.57 -1.77 -0.95
C ALA A 90 -2.94 -1.09 -0.91
N ASP A 91 -3.10 -0.04 -0.09
CA ASP A 91 -4.37 0.66 0.01
C ASP A 91 -4.62 1.40 -1.32
N ALA A 92 -5.45 0.80 -2.17
CA ALA A 92 -5.85 1.38 -3.44
C ALA A 92 -6.75 2.59 -3.16
N THR A 93 -6.63 3.65 -3.94
CA THR A 93 -7.43 4.86 -3.74
C THR A 93 -8.93 4.53 -3.88
N PRO A 94 -9.86 5.35 -3.35
CA PRO A 94 -11.30 5.08 -3.46
C PRO A 94 -11.77 4.83 -4.91
N THR A 95 -11.15 5.51 -5.88
CA THR A 95 -11.38 5.30 -7.32
C THR A 95 -10.95 3.90 -7.78
N ASP A 96 -9.77 3.45 -7.34
CA ASP A 96 -9.26 2.12 -7.67
C ASP A 96 -10.13 1.00 -7.07
N ARG A 97 -10.73 1.26 -5.90
CA ARG A 97 -11.65 0.34 -5.23
C ARG A 97 -12.97 0.21 -5.98
N ASP A 98 -13.57 1.32 -6.41
CA ASP A 98 -14.81 1.31 -7.21
C ASP A 98 -14.60 0.55 -8.54
N ASP A 99 -13.45 0.74 -9.19
CA ASP A 99 -13.09 0.03 -10.42
C ASP A 99 -12.82 -1.46 -10.20
N ALA A 100 -12.23 -1.84 -9.07
CA ALA A 100 -12.01 -3.24 -8.71
C ALA A 100 -13.32 -3.96 -8.40
N VAL A 101 -14.22 -3.31 -7.65
CA VAL A 101 -15.56 -3.84 -7.34
C VAL A 101 -16.36 -4.05 -8.62
N ARG A 102 -16.36 -3.07 -9.54
CA ARG A 102 -17.04 -3.20 -10.84
C ARG A 102 -16.56 -4.42 -11.61
N ARG A 103 -15.24 -4.65 -11.71
CA ARG A 103 -14.68 -5.80 -12.43
C ARG A 103 -15.05 -7.14 -11.79
N ILE A 104 -15.12 -7.22 -10.47
CA ILE A 104 -15.53 -8.43 -9.75
C ILE A 104 -17.01 -8.74 -10.01
N VAL A 105 -17.87 -7.71 -9.94
CA VAL A 105 -19.31 -7.86 -10.21
C VAL A 105 -19.56 -8.26 -11.67
N GLU A 106 -18.86 -7.64 -12.63
CA GLU A 106 -18.91 -8.03 -14.05
C GLU A 106 -18.48 -9.48 -14.25
N SER A 107 -17.37 -9.90 -13.62
CA SER A 107 -16.85 -11.26 -13.73
C SER A 107 -17.79 -12.31 -13.11
N ALA A 108 -18.43 -12.00 -11.98
CA ALA A 108 -19.42 -12.86 -11.35
C ALA A 108 -20.72 -12.95 -12.16
N SER A 109 -21.10 -11.87 -12.83
CA SER A 109 -22.28 -11.82 -13.71
C SER A 109 -22.10 -12.69 -14.96
N ILE A 110 -20.88 -12.76 -15.50
CA ILE A 110 -20.55 -13.66 -16.63
C ILE A 110 -20.68 -15.14 -16.24
N GLY A 111 -20.52 -15.48 -14.96
CA GLY A 111 -20.64 -16.86 -14.47
C GLY A 111 -22.05 -17.34 -14.14
N THR A 112 -23.01 -16.42 -13.94
CA THR A 112 -24.32 -16.78 -13.38
C THR A 112 -25.47 -15.96 -13.96
N THR A 113 -25.68 -15.91 -15.28
CA THR A 113 -27.02 -15.82 -15.89
C THR A 113 -26.95 -15.77 -17.41
N ASP A 114 -27.89 -16.45 -18.05
CA ASP A 114 -28.18 -16.34 -19.48
C ASP A 114 -28.98 -15.04 -19.75
N LEU A 115 -28.41 -13.90 -19.31
CA LEU A 115 -29.05 -12.57 -19.43
C LEU A 115 -28.36 -11.71 -20.50
N PRO A 116 -29.12 -10.95 -21.30
CA PRO A 116 -28.57 -9.99 -22.25
C PRO A 116 -27.64 -8.96 -21.57
N ALA A 117 -26.54 -8.60 -22.24
CA ALA A 117 -25.54 -7.64 -21.74
C ALA A 117 -26.09 -6.30 -21.18
N PRO A 118 -27.19 -5.70 -21.70
CA PRO A 118 -27.80 -4.52 -21.09
C PRO A 118 -28.35 -4.78 -19.68
N ASP A 119 -28.90 -5.97 -19.44
CA ASP A 119 -29.52 -6.35 -18.18
C ASP A 119 -28.46 -6.65 -17.11
N ILE A 120 -27.30 -7.18 -17.53
CA ILE A 120 -26.13 -7.36 -16.65
C ILE A 120 -25.62 -6.03 -16.09
N ARG A 121 -25.56 -4.99 -16.93
CA ARG A 121 -25.12 -3.64 -16.48
C ARG A 121 -26.11 -3.03 -15.50
N ASN A 122 -27.41 -3.12 -15.79
CA ASN A 122 -28.46 -2.62 -14.90
C ASN A 122 -28.47 -3.34 -13.55
N LEU A 123 -28.24 -4.65 -13.54
CA LEU A 123 -28.13 -5.44 -12.32
C LEU A 123 -26.90 -5.02 -11.50
N SER A 124 -25.75 -4.85 -12.17
CA SER A 124 -24.49 -4.43 -11.55
C SER A 124 -24.61 -3.05 -10.89
N ASP A 125 -25.19 -2.08 -11.61
CA ASP A 125 -25.40 -0.72 -11.09
C ASP A 125 -26.31 -0.72 -9.86
N ARG A 126 -27.34 -1.57 -9.84
CA ARG A 126 -28.27 -1.71 -8.71
C ARG A 126 -27.59 -2.32 -7.48
N ILE A 127 -26.74 -3.33 -7.66
CA ILE A 127 -25.98 -3.97 -6.57
C ILE A 127 -24.99 -2.99 -5.95
N VAL A 128 -24.26 -2.23 -6.77
CA VAL A 128 -23.33 -1.19 -6.30
C VAL A 128 -24.07 -0.11 -5.51
N ALA A 129 -25.25 0.31 -5.97
CA ALA A 129 -26.07 1.29 -5.26
C ALA A 129 -26.61 0.76 -3.90
N ASP A 130 -26.90 -0.53 -3.80
CA ASP A 130 -27.30 -1.16 -2.53
C ASP A 130 -26.13 -1.26 -1.54
N LEU A 131 -24.93 -1.62 -2.02
CA LEU A 131 -23.73 -1.69 -1.18
C LEU A 131 -23.33 -0.31 -0.62
N LYS A 132 -23.42 0.75 -1.44
CA LYS A 132 -23.23 2.15 -1.01
C LYS A 132 -24.24 2.56 0.05
N ARG A 133 -25.50 2.15 -0.09
CA ARG A 133 -26.56 2.43 0.92
C ARG A 133 -26.34 1.73 2.25
N GLN A 134 -25.72 0.56 2.25
CA GLN A 134 -25.42 -0.17 3.48
C GLN A 134 -24.08 0.20 4.12
N GLY A 135 -23.31 1.11 3.51
CA GLY A 135 -22.01 1.55 4.03
C GLY A 135 -20.93 0.48 3.99
N ILE A 136 -21.10 -0.53 3.11
CA ILE A 136 -20.11 -1.60 2.90
C ILE A 136 -18.98 -1.08 2.00
N ILE A 137 -19.31 -0.20 1.07
CA ILE A 137 -18.40 0.58 0.22
C ILE A 137 -18.81 2.06 0.22
#